data_AF-A0A0F9KPP4-F1
#
_entry.id   AF-A0A0F9KPP4-F1
#
_cell.length_a   1.000
_cell.length_b   1.000
_cell.length_c   1.000
_cell.angle_alpha   90.00
_cell.angle_beta   90.00
_cell.angle_gamma   90.00
#
_symmetry.space_group_name_H-M   'P 1'
#
loop_
_entity.id
_entity.type
_entity.pdbx_description
1 polymer ?
#
loop_
_entity_poly.entity_id
_entity_poly.type
_entity_poly.pdbx_seq_one_letter_code
_entity_poly.pdbx_strand_id
1 'polypeptide(L)'
;MSKVFHHGGKFGDMLFALYTMKALGGGQLMVSDYHGVNWDLKVAETMRSFLLHQSYVKSVVLIDYDDLDYGRVDYDLQHAEDDKNPEAFPEWHGGSWPGNCNIRKRYAVHFGVEYDPEAVWLTAPHTRIVDVAVHLPMRRSVRKIGDWDEILDGLKELRVAVLGEEGVLGTDNLLETADYINSAKVFLGVVSSCNALAEGLGKRRLVEQADGCDNVNAGGKMGLSINRLSNQEVVEMVETCCAV
;
A
#
# COMPACT_ATOMS: atom_id res chain seq x y z
N MET A 1 25.37 -13.48 -8.55
CA MET A 1 24.72 -13.69 -7.24
C MET A 1 23.42 -12.90 -7.25
N SER A 2 22.36 -13.39 -6.59
CA SER A 2 21.14 -12.60 -6.43
C SER A 2 21.43 -11.45 -5.45
N LYS A 3 20.91 -10.26 -5.74
CA LYS A 3 20.93 -9.15 -4.77
C LYS A 3 20.13 -9.52 -3.52
N VAL A 4 20.53 -9.01 -2.38
CA VAL A 4 19.87 -9.18 -1.08
C VAL A 4 19.36 -7.84 -0.59
N PHE A 5 18.05 -7.77 -0.37
CA PHE A 5 17.35 -6.61 0.16
C PHE A 5 16.93 -6.90 1.60
N HIS A 6 16.99 -5.91 2.48
CA HIS A 6 16.43 -5.99 3.84
C HIS A 6 15.30 -4.96 4.02
N HIS A 7 14.29 -5.29 4.83
CA HIS A 7 13.29 -4.34 5.32
C HIS A 7 12.91 -4.67 6.77
N GLY A 8 12.86 -3.64 7.63
CA GLY A 8 12.57 -3.76 9.08
C GLY A 8 11.12 -4.08 9.46
N GLY A 9 10.23 -4.15 8.47
CA GLY A 9 8.81 -4.47 8.65
C GLY A 9 7.83 -3.31 8.49
N LYS A 10 6.56 -3.53 8.87
CA LYS A 10 5.34 -2.75 8.55
C LYS A 10 4.79 -2.97 7.13
N PHE A 11 3.52 -3.37 7.06
CA PHE A 11 2.81 -3.69 5.83
C PHE A 11 2.91 -2.58 4.76
N GLY A 12 2.47 -1.37 5.09
CA GLY A 12 2.38 -0.28 4.12
C GLY A 12 3.75 0.12 3.57
N ASP A 13 4.72 0.30 4.46
CA ASP A 13 6.07 0.73 4.10
C ASP A 13 6.77 -0.33 3.23
N MET A 14 6.64 -1.61 3.58
CA MET A 14 7.19 -2.69 2.77
C MET A 14 6.54 -2.76 1.37
N LEU A 15 5.22 -2.57 1.26
CA LEU A 15 4.54 -2.55 -0.04
C LEU A 15 5.06 -1.42 -0.95
N PHE A 16 5.39 -0.26 -0.38
CA PHE A 16 5.99 0.83 -1.15
C PHE A 16 7.47 0.59 -1.45
N ALA A 17 8.24 0.01 -0.53
CA ALA A 17 9.65 -0.32 -0.73
C ALA A 17 9.87 -1.32 -1.89
N LEU A 18 8.89 -2.18 -2.17
CA LEU A 18 8.89 -3.09 -3.30
C LEU A 18 9.00 -2.39 -4.67
N TYR A 19 8.58 -1.12 -4.78
CA TYR A 19 8.81 -0.30 -5.98
C TYR A 19 10.31 -0.17 -6.28
N THR A 20 11.08 0.23 -5.26
CA THR A 20 12.52 0.41 -5.36
C THR A 20 13.23 -0.91 -5.59
N MET A 21 12.81 -1.98 -4.91
CA MET A 21 13.35 -3.32 -5.14
C MET A 21 13.17 -3.76 -6.61
N LYS A 22 11.99 -3.52 -7.21
CA LYS A 22 11.72 -3.82 -8.62
C LYS A 22 12.66 -3.04 -9.54
N ALA A 23 12.80 -1.73 -9.32
CA ALA A 23 13.65 -0.87 -10.13
C ALA A 23 15.14 -1.23 -10.03
N LEU A 24 15.59 -1.71 -8.87
CA LEU A 24 16.96 -2.20 -8.65
C LEU A 24 17.20 -3.62 -9.21
N GLY A 25 16.21 -4.22 -9.88
CA GLY A 25 16.34 -5.50 -10.59
C GLY A 25 15.89 -6.73 -9.80
N GLY A 26 15.36 -6.54 -8.58
CA GLY A 26 14.87 -7.64 -7.75
C GLY A 26 15.96 -8.55 -7.16
N GLY A 27 15.53 -9.53 -6.36
CA GLY A 27 16.44 -10.42 -5.64
C GLY A 27 15.79 -11.15 -4.47
N GLN A 28 16.59 -11.48 -3.45
CA GLN A 28 16.13 -12.03 -2.18
C GLN A 28 15.69 -10.89 -1.26
N LEU A 29 14.53 -11.03 -0.63
CA LEU A 29 14.04 -10.10 0.38
C LEU A 29 14.16 -10.74 1.77
N MET A 30 14.95 -10.13 2.65
CA MET A 30 15.01 -10.43 4.07
C MET A 30 14.06 -9.47 4.80
N VAL A 31 13.16 -10.02 5.61
CA VAL A 31 12.20 -9.24 6.40
C VAL A 31 12.45 -9.54 7.86
N SER A 32 12.73 -8.50 8.65
CA SER A 32 12.92 -8.61 10.09
C SER A 32 11.73 -8.05 10.87
N ASP A 33 11.76 -8.23 12.19
CA ASP A 33 10.77 -7.75 13.15
C ASP A 33 11.14 -6.43 13.84
N TYR A 34 12.10 -5.67 13.29
CA TYR A 34 12.61 -4.41 13.82
C TYR A 34 11.54 -3.44 14.36
N HIS A 35 10.43 -3.24 13.64
CA HIS A 35 9.45 -2.23 14.04
C HIS A 35 8.59 -2.58 15.27
N GLY A 36 8.55 -3.85 15.71
CA GLY A 36 8.03 -4.37 16.99
C GLY A 36 6.57 -4.10 17.41
N VAL A 37 5.96 -2.98 17.02
CA VAL A 37 4.61 -2.57 17.43
C VAL A 37 3.60 -3.09 16.42
N ASN A 38 2.82 -4.10 16.81
CA ASN A 38 1.86 -4.81 15.94
C ASN A 38 2.52 -5.42 14.68
N TRP A 39 3.81 -5.72 14.78
CA TRP A 39 4.60 -6.34 13.74
C TRP A 39 5.52 -7.40 14.38
N ASP A 40 5.44 -8.63 13.88
CA ASP A 40 6.31 -9.73 14.24
C ASP A 40 6.51 -10.66 13.02
N LEU A 41 7.36 -11.69 13.16
CA LEU A 41 7.61 -12.62 12.07
C LEU A 41 6.39 -13.48 11.68
N LYS A 42 5.41 -13.67 12.57
CA LYS A 42 4.16 -14.36 12.23
C LYS A 42 3.31 -13.50 11.31
N VAL A 43 3.24 -12.21 11.59
CA VAL A 43 2.61 -11.22 10.73
C VAL A 43 3.32 -11.16 9.38
N ALA A 44 4.67 -11.11 9.37
CA ALA A 44 5.44 -11.12 8.13
C ALA A 44 5.21 -12.40 7.29
N GLU A 45 5.04 -13.57 7.93
CA GLU A 45 4.74 -14.83 7.25
C GLU A 45 3.42 -14.78 6.45
N THR A 46 2.41 -14.06 6.94
CA THR A 46 1.14 -13.89 6.20
C THR A 46 1.32 -13.19 4.84
N MET A 47 2.43 -12.47 4.66
CA MET A 47 2.76 -11.76 3.43
C MET A 47 3.58 -12.61 2.46
N ARG A 48 4.16 -13.74 2.91
CA ARG A 48 5.13 -14.52 2.12
C ARG A 48 4.60 -14.88 0.74
N SER A 49 3.39 -15.41 0.66
CA SER A 49 2.76 -15.82 -0.60
C SER A 49 2.60 -14.64 -1.56
N PHE A 50 2.23 -13.46 -1.04
CA PHE A 50 2.12 -12.24 -1.83
C PHE A 50 3.48 -11.74 -2.32
N LEU A 51 4.49 -11.73 -1.44
CA LEU A 51 5.84 -11.31 -1.78
C LEU A 51 6.45 -12.21 -2.86
N LEU A 52 6.30 -13.52 -2.73
CA LEU A 52 6.77 -14.49 -3.73
C LEU A 52 5.98 -14.46 -5.05
N HIS A 53 4.78 -13.88 -5.07
CA HIS A 53 4.03 -13.67 -6.30
C HIS A 53 4.66 -12.61 -7.21
N GLN A 54 5.50 -11.72 -6.64
CA GLN A 54 6.15 -10.68 -7.41
C GLN A 54 7.31 -11.26 -8.22
N SER A 55 7.27 -11.16 -9.55
CA SER A 55 8.26 -11.79 -10.46
C SER A 55 9.74 -11.41 -10.20
N TYR A 56 9.97 -10.26 -9.57
CA TYR A 56 11.29 -9.75 -9.18
C TYR A 56 11.73 -10.18 -7.77
N VAL A 57 10.86 -10.76 -6.95
CA VAL A 57 11.21 -11.34 -5.64
C VAL A 57 11.54 -12.82 -5.86
N LYS A 58 12.80 -13.21 -5.67
CA LYS A 58 13.30 -14.57 -5.92
C LYS A 58 13.15 -15.50 -4.71
N SER A 59 13.21 -14.94 -3.51
CA SER A 59 13.01 -15.67 -2.27
C SER A 59 12.72 -14.68 -1.13
N VAL A 60 12.02 -15.14 -0.11
CA VAL A 60 11.76 -14.36 1.11
C VAL A 60 12.36 -15.09 2.30
N VAL A 61 13.17 -14.41 3.10
CA VAL A 61 13.73 -14.90 4.36
C VAL A 61 13.14 -14.06 5.48
N LEU A 62 12.57 -14.73 6.49
CA LEU A 62 12.13 -14.06 7.72
C LEU A 62 13.19 -14.34 8.77
N ILE A 63 13.64 -13.31 9.47
CA ILE A 63 14.78 -13.38 10.38
C ILE A 63 14.52 -12.47 11.57
N ASP A 64 14.91 -12.89 12.77
CA ASP A 64 14.94 -12.00 13.93
C ASP A 64 15.90 -10.84 13.63
N TYR A 65 15.53 -9.62 14.02
CA TYR A 65 16.38 -8.45 13.79
C TYR A 65 17.78 -8.62 14.40
N ASP A 66 17.90 -9.27 15.56
CA ASP A 66 19.19 -9.50 16.25
C ASP A 66 20.08 -10.52 15.51
N ASP A 67 19.49 -11.37 14.66
CA ASP A 67 20.19 -12.38 13.85
C ASP A 67 20.59 -11.85 12.46
N LEU A 68 20.27 -10.60 12.14
CA LEU A 68 20.52 -10.02 10.82
C LEU A 68 22.02 -9.78 10.54
N ASP A 69 22.56 -10.54 9.58
CA ASP A 69 23.92 -10.32 9.07
C ASP A 69 23.93 -9.25 7.97
N TYR A 70 24.14 -7.99 8.37
CA TYR A 70 24.27 -6.85 7.45
C TYR A 70 25.39 -7.00 6.43
N GLY A 71 26.41 -7.83 6.68
CA GLY A 71 27.49 -8.10 5.72
C GLY A 71 27.01 -8.81 4.45
N ARG A 72 25.77 -9.32 4.46
CA ARG A 72 25.14 -10.01 3.33
C ARG A 72 24.03 -9.20 2.65
N VAL A 73 23.72 -8.00 3.16
CA VAL A 73 22.65 -7.13 2.64
C VAL A 73 23.25 -6.15 1.63
N ASP A 74 22.79 -6.20 0.38
CA ASP A 74 23.21 -5.23 -0.65
C ASP A 74 22.42 -3.91 -0.52
N TYR A 75 21.14 -3.99 -0.14
CA TYR A 75 20.25 -2.84 0.01
C TYR A 75 19.41 -2.96 1.27
N ASP A 76 19.71 -2.15 2.27
CA ASP A 76 18.87 -2.04 3.46
C ASP A 76 17.80 -0.95 3.26
N LEU A 77 16.62 -1.37 2.82
CA LEU A 77 15.51 -0.47 2.47
C LEU A 77 15.05 0.37 3.67
N GLN A 78 15.27 -0.11 4.90
CA GLN A 78 14.89 0.61 6.11
C GLN A 78 15.55 1.99 6.22
N HIS A 79 16.79 2.16 5.74
CA HIS A 79 17.51 3.43 5.80
C HIS A 79 16.83 4.58 5.03
N ALA A 80 15.89 4.28 4.13
CA ALA A 80 15.06 5.32 3.51
C ALA A 80 14.20 6.08 4.54
N GLU A 81 13.95 5.55 5.73
CA GLU A 81 13.24 6.26 6.81
C GLU A 81 14.14 7.31 7.51
N ASP A 82 15.46 7.10 7.51
CA ASP A 82 16.43 7.95 8.19
C ASP A 82 16.94 9.11 7.32
N ASP A 83 16.75 9.02 6.01
CA ASP A 83 17.20 10.03 5.06
C ASP A 83 16.39 11.31 5.20
N LYS A 84 17.03 12.37 5.72
CA LYS A 84 16.43 13.70 5.93
C LYS A 84 16.86 14.63 4.80
N ASN A 85 16.12 14.61 3.70
CA ASN A 85 16.40 15.44 2.53
C ASN A 85 15.18 16.24 2.09
N PRO A 86 14.77 17.31 2.81
CA PRO A 86 13.56 18.06 2.50
C PRO A 86 13.57 18.70 1.10
N GLU A 87 14.74 18.96 0.52
CA GLU A 87 14.84 19.52 -0.84
C GLU A 87 14.30 18.56 -1.92
N ALA A 88 14.39 17.24 -1.69
CA ALA A 88 13.82 16.23 -2.57
C ALA A 88 12.29 16.08 -2.41
N PHE A 89 11.70 16.66 -1.36
CA PHE A 89 10.27 16.55 -1.03
C PHE A 89 9.66 17.94 -0.85
N PRO A 90 9.44 18.71 -1.93
CA PRO A 90 8.79 20.02 -1.85
C PRO A 90 7.36 19.97 -1.28
N GLU A 91 6.72 18.79 -1.28
CA GLU A 91 5.44 18.53 -0.61
C GLU A 91 5.56 18.57 0.93
N TRP A 92 6.76 18.40 1.48
CA TRP A 92 6.96 18.44 2.92
C TRP A 92 6.75 19.85 3.47
N HIS A 93 5.76 20.00 4.36
CA HIS A 93 5.36 21.30 4.91
C HIS A 93 5.63 21.43 6.41
N GLY A 94 6.66 20.72 6.91
CA GLY A 94 7.07 20.71 8.32
C GLY A 94 6.35 19.65 9.17
N GLY A 95 6.82 19.45 10.41
CA GLY A 95 6.34 18.41 11.34
C GLY A 95 7.40 17.35 11.65
N SER A 96 6.99 16.18 12.15
CA SER A 96 7.89 15.04 12.35
C SER A 96 8.27 14.42 11.01
N TRP A 97 9.56 14.41 10.66
CA TRP A 97 10.07 13.66 9.50
C TRP A 97 9.85 12.16 9.69
N PRO A 98 9.58 11.38 8.62
CA PRO A 98 9.33 11.79 7.23
C PRO A 98 7.90 12.28 6.96
N GLY A 99 7.05 12.35 8.00
CA GLY A 99 5.77 13.05 8.00
C GLY A 99 4.89 12.74 6.80
N ASN A 100 4.64 13.78 6.00
CA ASN A 100 3.75 13.80 4.86
C ASN A 100 4.46 13.54 3.51
N CYS A 101 5.75 13.18 3.51
CA CYS A 101 6.47 12.81 2.28
C CYS A 101 5.91 11.51 1.70
N ASN A 102 5.70 11.46 0.38
CA ASN A 102 5.25 10.24 -0.28
C ASN A 102 6.23 9.08 -0.02
N ILE A 103 5.74 7.98 0.58
CA ILE A 103 6.59 6.86 1.03
C ILE A 103 7.35 6.25 -0.15
N ARG A 104 6.66 5.95 -1.26
CA ARG A 104 7.29 5.36 -2.45
C ARG A 104 8.40 6.25 -3.01
N LYS A 105 8.14 7.55 -3.13
CA LYS A 105 9.14 8.54 -3.55
C LYS A 105 10.34 8.57 -2.61
N ARG A 106 10.11 8.43 -1.29
CA ARG A 106 11.17 8.39 -0.28
C ARG A 106 12.15 7.25 -0.53
N TYR A 107 11.65 6.02 -0.70
CA TYR A 107 12.50 4.89 -1.07
C TYR A 107 13.17 5.11 -2.43
N ALA A 108 12.48 5.65 -3.43
CA ALA A 108 13.08 5.86 -4.75
C ALA A 108 14.27 6.82 -4.70
N VAL A 109 14.09 7.99 -4.08
CA VAL A 109 15.11 9.04 -3.95
C VAL A 109 16.32 8.52 -3.17
N HIS A 110 16.11 7.86 -2.03
CA HIS A 110 17.21 7.37 -1.18
C HIS A 110 18.15 6.43 -1.94
N PHE A 111 17.60 5.58 -2.81
CA PHE A 111 18.35 4.58 -3.57
C PHE A 111 18.72 5.02 -4.99
N GLY A 112 18.56 6.30 -5.32
CA GLY A 112 18.90 6.83 -6.65
C GLY A 112 18.07 6.23 -7.79
N VAL A 113 16.83 5.80 -7.48
CA VAL A 113 15.87 5.27 -8.43
C VAL A 113 14.95 6.40 -8.91
N GLU A 114 14.67 6.42 -10.22
CA GLU A 114 13.70 7.36 -10.78
C GLU A 114 12.31 7.13 -10.20
N TYR A 115 11.65 8.19 -9.74
CA TYR A 115 10.29 8.13 -9.23
C TYR A 115 9.27 8.41 -10.33
N ASP A 116 8.48 7.40 -10.70
CA ASP A 116 7.32 7.54 -11.57
C ASP A 116 6.03 7.34 -10.77
N PRO A 117 5.19 8.38 -10.58
CA PRO A 117 3.94 8.27 -9.82
C PRO A 117 2.92 7.32 -10.45
N GLU A 118 3.03 7.02 -11.76
CA GLU A 118 2.08 6.19 -12.51
C GLU A 118 2.59 4.74 -12.74
N ALA A 119 3.80 4.43 -12.27
CA ALA A 119 4.36 3.10 -12.40
C ALA A 119 3.54 2.05 -11.65
N VAL A 120 3.35 0.89 -12.28
CA VAL A 120 2.80 -0.33 -11.66
C VAL A 120 3.96 -1.20 -11.19
N TRP A 121 4.04 -1.47 -9.89
CA TRP A 121 5.14 -2.26 -9.31
C TRP A 121 4.70 -3.56 -8.66
N LEU A 122 3.42 -3.73 -8.35
CA LEU A 122 2.88 -4.95 -7.78
C LEU A 122 2.13 -5.75 -8.84
N THR A 123 2.00 -7.04 -8.56
CA THR A 123 1.20 -8.01 -9.30
C THR A 123 0.40 -8.85 -8.32
N ALA A 124 -0.77 -9.30 -8.75
CA ALA A 124 -1.63 -10.18 -7.98
C ALA A 124 -2.49 -11.02 -8.95
N PRO A 125 -3.10 -12.11 -8.48
CA PRO A 125 -4.12 -12.81 -9.24
C PRO A 125 -5.29 -11.89 -9.60
N HIS A 126 -6.07 -12.29 -10.58
CA HIS A 126 -7.28 -11.59 -11.00
C HIS A 126 -8.35 -12.66 -11.22
N THR A 127 -8.85 -13.23 -10.13
CA THR A 127 -9.72 -14.42 -10.16
C THR A 127 -11.09 -14.19 -9.55
N ARG A 128 -11.30 -13.03 -8.92
CA ARG A 128 -12.56 -12.71 -8.23
C ARG A 128 -13.55 -12.03 -9.16
N ILE A 129 -14.81 -12.17 -8.80
CA ILE A 129 -15.93 -11.52 -9.48
C ILE A 129 -16.45 -10.44 -8.55
N VAL A 130 -15.89 -9.23 -8.67
CA VAL A 130 -16.15 -8.08 -7.79
C VAL A 130 -16.08 -6.80 -8.63
N ASP A 131 -16.98 -5.86 -8.38
CA ASP A 131 -16.97 -4.55 -9.05
C ASP A 131 -16.16 -3.54 -8.24
N VAL A 132 -16.37 -3.53 -6.92
CA VAL A 132 -15.77 -2.56 -5.99
C VAL A 132 -15.08 -3.29 -4.85
N ALA A 133 -13.80 -3.02 -4.64
CA ALA A 133 -13.07 -3.42 -3.44
C ALA A 133 -13.08 -2.24 -2.45
N VAL A 134 -13.56 -2.48 -1.23
CA VAL A 134 -13.73 -1.45 -0.20
C VAL A 134 -12.81 -1.72 0.98
N HIS A 135 -12.08 -0.73 1.49
CA HIS A 135 -11.37 -0.86 2.77
C HIS A 135 -11.46 0.42 3.60
N LEU A 136 -12.06 0.31 4.79
CA LEU A 136 -12.49 1.44 5.60
C LEU A 136 -12.08 1.28 7.07
N PRO A 137 -10.79 1.28 7.41
CA PRO A 137 -10.38 1.35 8.81
C PRO A 137 -10.80 2.70 9.41
N MET A 138 -11.86 2.71 10.23
CA MET A 138 -12.51 3.94 10.73
C MET A 138 -11.57 4.88 11.47
N ARG A 139 -10.50 4.36 12.09
CA ARG A 139 -9.46 5.18 12.76
C ARG A 139 -8.76 6.21 11.87
N ARG A 140 -8.90 6.10 10.53
CA ARG A 140 -8.34 7.04 9.53
C ARG A 140 -9.40 7.67 8.62
N SER A 141 -10.67 7.48 8.96
CA SER A 141 -11.79 8.09 8.25
C SER A 141 -12.01 9.52 8.74
N VAL A 142 -12.26 10.45 7.82
CA VAL A 142 -12.78 11.79 8.15
C VAL A 142 -14.30 11.86 8.01
N ARG A 143 -14.91 10.91 7.29
CA ARG A 143 -16.35 10.65 7.32
C ARG A 143 -16.77 9.91 8.57
N LYS A 144 -18.03 10.10 8.97
CA LYS A 144 -18.65 9.34 10.05
C LYS A 144 -19.08 7.97 9.53
N ILE A 145 -19.30 7.02 10.44
CA ILE A 145 -19.78 5.68 10.08
C ILE A 145 -21.08 5.73 9.26
N GLY A 146 -22.03 6.58 9.64
CA GLY A 146 -23.30 6.72 8.92
C GLY A 146 -23.15 7.29 7.50
N ASP A 147 -22.08 8.06 7.22
CA ASP A 147 -21.78 8.52 5.86
C ASP A 147 -21.32 7.34 4.99
N TRP A 148 -20.52 6.45 5.56
CA TRP A 148 -20.09 5.23 4.89
C TRP A 148 -21.24 4.22 4.70
N ASP A 149 -22.14 4.10 5.68
CA ASP A 149 -23.34 3.29 5.54
C ASP A 149 -24.20 3.78 4.37
N GLU A 150 -24.42 5.10 4.24
CA GLU A 150 -25.16 5.70 3.13
C GLU A 150 -24.48 5.42 1.77
N ILE A 151 -23.15 5.56 1.70
CA ILE A 151 -22.39 5.24 0.48
C ILE A 151 -22.55 3.76 0.12
N LEU A 152 -22.37 2.85 1.08
CA LEU A 152 -22.47 1.41 0.84
C LEU A 152 -23.88 0.99 0.41
N ASP A 153 -24.91 1.56 1.04
CA ASP A 153 -26.31 1.37 0.64
C ASP A 153 -26.57 1.86 -0.80
N GLY A 154 -25.96 2.98 -1.19
CA GLY A 154 -26.00 3.49 -2.56
C GLY A 154 -25.36 2.55 -3.58
N LEU A 155 -24.40 1.71 -3.17
CA LEU A 155 -23.68 0.78 -4.03
C LEU A 155 -24.27 -0.64 -4.07
N LYS A 156 -25.45 -0.88 -3.46
CA LYS A 156 -26.05 -2.21 -3.29
C LYS A 156 -26.31 -3.00 -4.57
N GLU A 157 -26.43 -2.33 -5.71
CA GLU A 157 -26.64 -2.97 -7.02
C GLU A 157 -25.31 -3.46 -7.65
N LEU A 158 -24.17 -3.13 -7.06
CA LEU A 158 -22.84 -3.58 -7.46
C LEU A 158 -22.35 -4.74 -6.58
N ARG A 159 -21.41 -5.53 -7.10
CA ARG A 159 -20.72 -6.55 -6.29
C ARG A 159 -19.61 -5.90 -5.48
N VAL A 160 -19.95 -5.50 -4.27
CA VAL A 160 -19.02 -4.87 -3.33
C VAL A 160 -18.35 -5.93 -2.44
N ALA A 161 -17.02 -5.89 -2.33
CA ALA A 161 -16.27 -6.67 -1.36
C ALA A 161 -15.64 -5.73 -0.33
N VAL A 162 -16.07 -5.81 0.93
CA VAL A 162 -15.43 -5.10 2.05
C VAL A 162 -14.28 -5.94 2.56
N LEU A 163 -13.08 -5.37 2.53
CA LEU A 163 -11.82 -6.02 2.87
C LEU A 163 -11.41 -5.62 4.28
N GLY A 164 -11.01 -6.58 5.10
CA GLY A 164 -10.51 -6.36 6.47
C GLY A 164 -11.61 -5.97 7.47
N GLU A 165 -11.64 -6.64 8.62
CA GLU A 165 -12.29 -6.08 9.82
C GLU A 165 -11.31 -5.13 10.54
N GLU A 166 -11.84 -4.21 11.35
CA GLU A 166 -11.02 -3.29 12.15
C GLU A 166 -9.90 -4.04 12.88
N GLY A 167 -8.66 -3.77 12.49
CA GLY A 167 -7.46 -4.21 13.22
C GLY A 167 -6.66 -5.33 12.56
N VAL A 168 -7.21 -6.04 11.57
CA VAL A 168 -6.50 -7.15 10.91
C VAL A 168 -6.88 -7.17 9.43
N LEU A 169 -5.96 -6.77 8.55
CA LEU A 169 -5.96 -7.28 7.16
C LEU A 169 -6.16 -8.79 7.29
N GLY A 170 -7.30 -9.35 6.88
CA GLY A 170 -7.68 -10.74 7.13
C GLY A 170 -6.44 -11.63 7.02
N THR A 171 -5.95 -12.09 8.17
CA THR A 171 -4.58 -12.58 8.37
C THR A 171 -4.26 -13.84 7.59
N ASP A 172 -5.25 -14.40 6.91
CA ASP A 172 -5.12 -15.69 6.30
C ASP A 172 -4.45 -15.59 4.93
N ASN A 173 -4.51 -14.44 4.21
CA ASN A 173 -3.67 -14.22 3.03
C ASN A 173 -3.67 -12.78 2.47
N LEU A 174 -2.54 -12.07 2.53
CA LEU A 174 -2.37 -10.80 1.82
C LEU A 174 -2.56 -10.95 0.30
N LEU A 175 -2.20 -12.09 -0.27
CA LEU A 175 -2.36 -12.38 -1.70
C LEU A 175 -3.85 -12.44 -2.10
N GLU A 176 -4.71 -12.94 -1.22
CA GLU A 176 -6.16 -12.96 -1.45
C GLU A 176 -6.75 -11.55 -1.42
N THR A 177 -6.35 -10.74 -0.43
CA THR A 177 -6.74 -9.31 -0.39
C THR A 177 -6.31 -8.61 -1.69
N ALA A 178 -5.07 -8.85 -2.13
CA ALA A 178 -4.57 -8.29 -3.38
C ALA A 178 -5.32 -8.80 -4.61
N ASP A 179 -5.78 -10.05 -4.63
CA ASP A 179 -6.61 -10.62 -5.71
C ASP A 179 -7.99 -9.96 -5.80
N TYR A 180 -8.67 -9.71 -4.66
CA TYR A 180 -9.93 -8.93 -4.67
C TYR A 180 -9.72 -7.51 -5.21
N ILE A 181 -8.69 -6.81 -4.71
CA ILE A 181 -8.35 -5.47 -5.20
C ILE A 181 -8.01 -5.50 -6.69
N ASN A 182 -7.21 -6.48 -7.12
CA ASN A 182 -6.78 -6.61 -8.50
C ASN A 182 -7.91 -7.07 -9.43
N SER A 183 -8.92 -7.74 -8.92
CA SER A 183 -10.10 -8.13 -9.69
C SER A 183 -11.16 -7.04 -9.78
N ALA A 184 -11.19 -6.11 -8.82
CA ALA A 184 -12.14 -5.00 -8.81
C ALA A 184 -11.86 -3.99 -9.95
N LYS A 185 -12.93 -3.34 -10.40
CA LYS A 185 -12.86 -2.23 -11.38
C LYS A 185 -12.35 -0.95 -10.72
N VAL A 186 -12.74 -0.74 -9.47
CA VAL A 186 -12.34 0.42 -8.66
C VAL A 186 -12.14 0.00 -7.20
N PHE A 187 -11.15 0.61 -6.57
CA PHE A 187 -10.95 0.54 -5.12
C PHE A 187 -11.54 1.81 -4.47
N LEU A 188 -12.30 1.63 -3.40
CA LEU A 188 -12.86 2.71 -2.59
C LEU A 188 -12.36 2.55 -1.15
N GLY A 189 -11.80 3.59 -0.56
CA GLY A 189 -11.36 3.46 0.82
C GLY A 189 -10.63 4.67 1.38
N VAL A 190 -9.95 4.46 2.51
CA VAL A 190 -9.10 5.46 3.14
C VAL A 190 -7.61 5.12 2.97
N VAL A 191 -6.72 6.07 3.30
CA VAL A 191 -5.26 5.84 3.32
C VAL A 191 -4.88 4.69 4.27
N SER A 192 -4.48 3.57 3.68
CA SER A 192 -4.29 2.27 4.35
C SER A 192 -3.37 1.35 3.56
N SER A 193 -3.02 0.18 4.11
CA SER A 193 -2.25 -0.84 3.40
C SER A 193 -2.98 -1.38 2.16
N CYS A 194 -4.31 -1.49 2.17
CA CYS A 194 -5.08 -1.85 0.96
C CYS A 194 -5.00 -0.75 -0.10
N ASN A 195 -4.97 0.52 0.30
CA ASN A 195 -4.71 1.61 -0.64
C ASN A 195 -3.30 1.48 -1.27
N ALA A 196 -2.28 1.10 -0.50
CA ALA A 196 -0.94 0.86 -1.03
C ALA A 196 -0.93 -0.32 -2.04
N LEU A 197 -1.66 -1.40 -1.77
CA LEU A 197 -1.86 -2.48 -2.74
C LEU A 197 -2.53 -1.96 -4.02
N ALA A 198 -3.65 -1.25 -3.89
CA ALA A 198 -4.38 -0.72 -5.02
C ALA A 198 -3.53 0.24 -5.86
N GLU A 199 -2.70 1.09 -5.22
CA GLU A 199 -1.76 1.98 -5.91
C GLU A 199 -0.73 1.17 -6.68
N GLY A 200 -0.09 0.19 -6.03
CA GLY A 200 0.96 -0.62 -6.65
C GLY A 200 0.47 -1.53 -7.76
N LEU A 201 -0.80 -1.94 -7.73
CA LEU A 201 -1.47 -2.69 -8.78
C LEU A 201 -1.97 -1.81 -9.94
N GLY A 202 -1.81 -0.48 -9.85
CA GLY A 202 -2.29 0.44 -10.87
C GLY A 202 -3.81 0.49 -10.97
N LYS A 203 -4.53 0.32 -9.85
CA LYS A 203 -5.99 0.38 -9.84
C LYS A 203 -6.51 1.80 -9.82
N ARG A 204 -7.70 1.99 -10.41
CA ARG A 204 -8.49 3.21 -10.18
C ARG A 204 -8.89 3.22 -8.72
N ARG A 205 -8.68 4.34 -8.04
CA ARG A 205 -8.91 4.49 -6.61
C ARG A 205 -9.67 5.77 -6.32
N LEU A 206 -10.67 5.64 -5.46
CA LEU A 206 -11.36 6.73 -4.79
C LEU A 206 -10.93 6.69 -3.33
N VAL A 207 -10.15 7.67 -2.89
CA VAL A 207 -9.44 7.62 -1.62
C VAL A 207 -9.81 8.80 -0.73
N GLU A 208 -10.22 8.50 0.48
CA GLU A 208 -10.34 9.48 1.54
C GLU A 208 -9.03 9.58 2.33
N GLN A 209 -8.61 10.81 2.60
CA GLN A 209 -7.31 11.11 3.19
C GLN A 209 -7.47 12.01 4.42
N ALA A 210 -7.27 11.47 5.61
CA ALA A 210 -7.21 12.27 6.83
C ALA A 210 -5.96 13.18 6.87
N ASP A 211 -6.05 14.27 7.63
CA ASP A 211 -4.91 15.15 7.87
C ASP A 211 -3.70 14.36 8.40
N GLY A 212 -2.51 14.63 7.83
CA GLY A 212 -1.27 13.94 8.19
C GLY A 212 -1.10 12.56 7.55
N CYS A 213 -2.00 12.14 6.66
CA CYS A 213 -1.88 10.93 5.84
C CYS A 213 -1.45 11.23 4.39
N ASP A 214 -0.72 12.32 4.16
CA ASP A 214 -0.33 12.77 2.80
C ASP A 214 0.87 12.03 2.20
N ASN A 215 1.29 10.97 2.88
CA ASN A 215 2.43 10.15 2.51
C ASN A 215 2.09 9.07 1.45
N VAL A 216 0.95 9.19 0.77
CA VAL A 216 0.51 8.33 -0.35
C VAL A 216 0.06 9.18 -1.54
N ASN A 217 0.00 8.59 -2.74
CA ASN A 217 -0.54 9.31 -3.89
C ASN A 217 -2.07 9.16 -3.96
N ALA A 218 -2.81 10.08 -3.34
CA ALA A 218 -4.28 10.08 -3.41
C ALA A 218 -4.82 10.75 -4.70
N GLY A 219 -3.96 11.42 -5.47
CA GLY A 219 -4.30 12.04 -6.75
C GLY A 219 -3.64 11.33 -7.94
N GLY A 220 -3.69 11.96 -9.11
CA GLY A 220 -3.06 11.47 -10.34
C GLY A 220 -4.04 10.80 -11.29
N LYS A 221 -3.53 10.05 -12.27
CA LYS A 221 -4.37 9.45 -13.32
C LYS A 221 -5.26 8.33 -12.78
N MET A 222 -4.77 7.61 -11.78
CA MET A 222 -5.42 6.43 -11.20
C MET A 222 -5.96 6.66 -9.78
N GLY A 223 -5.80 7.86 -9.21
CA GLY A 223 -6.26 8.19 -7.86
C GLY A 223 -7.09 9.48 -7.83
N LEU A 224 -8.20 9.47 -7.10
CA LEU A 224 -9.00 10.66 -6.82
C LEU A 224 -9.23 10.78 -5.31
N SER A 225 -8.91 11.96 -4.75
CA SER A 225 -9.29 12.29 -3.38
C SER A 225 -10.79 12.58 -3.32
N ILE A 226 -11.50 11.90 -2.41
CA ILE A 226 -12.96 12.06 -2.23
C ILE A 226 -13.33 12.97 -1.05
N ASN A 227 -12.35 13.59 -0.38
CA ASN A 227 -12.58 14.40 0.82
C ASN A 227 -13.60 15.53 0.64
N ARG A 228 -13.75 16.06 -0.58
CA ARG A 228 -14.62 17.19 -0.89
C ARG A 228 -15.94 16.79 -1.57
N LEU A 229 -16.15 15.49 -1.78
CA LEU A 229 -17.36 14.97 -2.42
C LEU A 229 -18.44 14.70 -1.37
N SER A 230 -19.69 14.90 -1.73
CA SER A 230 -20.84 14.37 -0.98
C SER A 230 -20.91 12.85 -1.09
N ASN A 231 -21.68 12.19 -0.22
CA ASN A 231 -21.89 10.74 -0.26
C ASN A 231 -22.44 10.30 -1.63
N GLN A 232 -23.40 11.05 -2.16
CA GLN A 232 -23.99 10.82 -3.49
C GLN A 232 -22.96 10.97 -4.62
N GLU A 233 -22.11 12.00 -4.60
CA GLU A 233 -21.05 12.16 -5.60
C GLU A 233 -20.03 11.01 -5.55
N VAL A 234 -19.74 10.46 -4.36
CA VAL A 234 -18.88 9.27 -4.24
C VAL A 234 -19.54 8.07 -4.94
N VAL A 235 -20.83 7.83 -4.71
CA VAL A 235 -21.58 6.74 -5.34
C VAL A 235 -21.56 6.88 -6.87
N GLU A 236 -21.88 8.05 -7.40
CA GLU A 236 -21.89 8.33 -8.85
C GLU A 236 -20.51 8.11 -9.49
N MET A 237 -19.44 8.47 -8.79
CA MET A 237 -18.08 8.25 -9.25
C MET A 237 -17.70 6.76 -9.28
N VAL A 238 -18.14 5.97 -8.29
CA VAL A 238 -17.94 4.51 -8.28
C VAL A 238 -18.69 3.87 -9.45
N GLU A 239 -19.95 4.23 -9.67
CA GLU A 239 -20.77 3.72 -10.77
C GLU A 239 -20.14 4.05 -12.13
N THR A 240 -19.68 5.30 -12.29
CA THR A 240 -18.96 5.75 -13.50
C THR A 240 -17.70 4.92 -13.74
N CYS A 241 -16.93 4.61 -12.68
CA CYS A 241 -15.76 3.75 -12.81
C CYS A 241 -16.13 2.32 -13.22
N CYS A 242 -17.27 1.81 -12.77
CA CYS A 242 -17.73 0.44 -13.02
C CYS A 242 -18.44 0.25 -14.37
N ALA A 243 -18.92 1.33 -14.99
CA ALA A 243 -19.57 1.31 -16.30
C ALA A 243 -18.58 1.15 -17.48
N VAL A 244 -17.29 1.39 -17.25
CA VAL A 244 -16.18 1.23 -18.22
C VAL A 244 -15.62 -0.18 -18.17
#